data_AF-A0A1G8R9J7-F1
#
_entry.id   AF-A0A1G8R9J7-F1
#
_cell.length_a   1.000
_cell.length_b   1.000
_cell.length_c   1.000
_cell.angle_alpha   90.00
_cell.angle_beta   90.00
_cell.angle_gamma   90.00
#
_symmetry.space_group_name_H-M   'P 1'
#
loop_
_entity.id
_entity.type
_entity.pdbx_description
1 polymer ?
#
loop_
_entity_poly.entity_id
_entity_poly.type
_entity_poly.pdbx_seq_one_letter_code
_entity_poly.pdbx_strand_id
1 'polypeptide(L)' 'MIFFYILMAGFIGLITLGWRGSILGLVIGIVYAVVEINAKKITRLEEEIHTLKKELAEK' A
#
# COMPACT_ATOMS: atom_id res chain seq x y z
N MET A 1 -7.46 7.45 3.67
CA MET A 1 -6.02 7.68 3.95
C MET A 1 -5.17 7.48 2.70
N ILE A 2 -5.11 6.29 2.11
CA ILE A 2 -4.34 5.99 0.87
C ILE A 2 -4.55 6.99 -0.27
N PHE A 3 -5.81 7.39 -0.52
CA PHE A 3 -6.12 8.37 -1.56
C PHE A 3 -5.43 9.73 -1.34
N PHE A 4 -5.33 10.19 -0.10
CA PHE A 4 -4.63 11.44 0.23
C PHE A 4 -3.12 11.33 0.03
N TYR A 5 -2.51 10.17 0.29
CA TYR A 5 -1.08 9.96 0.03
C TYR A 5 -0.75 9.99 -1.47
N ILE A 6 -1.63 9.43 -2.32
CA ILE A 6 -1.48 9.51 -3.78
C ILE A 6 -1.55 10.96 -4.25
N LEU A 7 -2.55 11.72 -3.80
CA LEU A 7 -2.70 13.13 -4.15
C LEU A 7 -1.53 13.97 -3.64
N MET A 8 -1.04 13.70 -2.43
CA MET A 8 0.10 14.40 -1.84
C MET A 8 1.39 14.12 -2.61
N ALA A 9 1.62 12.87 -3.04
CA ALA A 9 2.77 12.52 -3.87
C ALA A 9 2.71 13.24 -5.24
N GLY A 10 1.54 13.31 -5.85
CA GLY A 10 1.31 14.11 -7.07
C GLY A 10 1.59 15.60 -6.85
N PHE A 11 1.10 16.16 -5.74
CA PHE A 11 1.29 17.57 -5.42
C PHE A 11 2.75 17.92 -5.13
N ILE A 12 3.47 17.07 -4.40
CA ILE A 12 4.91 17.22 -4.16
C ILE A 12 5.67 17.15 -5.49
N GLY A 13 5.32 16.19 -6.36
CA GLY A 13 5.86 16.09 -7.69
C GLY A 13 5.63 17.34 -8.54
N LEU A 14 4.43 17.92 -8.45
CA LEU A 14 4.08 19.16 -9.14
C LEU A 14 4.94 20.34 -8.69
N ILE A 15 5.14 20.51 -7.38
CA ILE A 15 5.95 21.61 -6.82
C ILE A 15 7.42 21.47 -7.20
N THR A 16 7.94 20.25 -7.22
CA THR A 16 9.40 19.99 -7.37
C THR A 16 9.86 19.98 -8.82
N LEU A 17 9.11 19.34 -9.73
CA LEU A 17 9.52 19.11 -11.12
C LEU A 17 8.43 19.51 -12.13
N GLY A 18 7.41 20.26 -11.70
CA GLY A 18 6.30 20.68 -12.53
C GLY A 18 5.39 19.53 -12.97
N TRP A 19 4.72 19.69 -14.11
CA TRP A 19 3.74 18.72 -14.61
C TRP A 19 4.29 17.29 -14.74
N ARG A 20 5.55 17.15 -15.17
CA ARG A 20 6.23 15.85 -15.28
C ARG A 20 6.43 15.20 -13.91
N GLY A 21 6.82 15.98 -12.91
CA GLY A 21 6.92 15.51 -11.53
C GLY A 21 5.58 15.06 -10.96
N SER A 22 4.51 15.78 -11.27
CA SER A 22 3.16 15.41 -10.81
C SER A 22 2.73 14.03 -11.32
N ILE A 23 3.03 13.71 -12.59
CA ILE A 23 2.73 12.41 -13.17
C ILE A 23 3.53 11.32 -12.46
N LEU A 24 4.84 11.53 -12.29
CA LEU A 24 5.71 10.58 -11.59
C LEU A 24 5.27 10.37 -10.13
N GLY A 25 4.93 11.46 -9.43
CA GLY A 25 4.43 11.42 -8.06
C GLY A 25 3.12 10.65 -7.93
N LEU A 26 2.18 10.85 -8.86
CA LEU A 26 0.93 10.07 -8.90
C LEU A 26 1.20 8.59 -9.13
N VAL A 27 2.07 8.23 -10.08
CA VAL A 27 2.42 6.83 -10.36
C VAL A 27 3.05 6.18 -9.13
N ILE A 28 4.02 6.85 -8.49
CA ILE A 28 4.67 6.36 -7.26
C ILE A 28 3.63 6.17 -6.15
N GLY A 29 2.75 7.15 -5.95
CA GLY A 29 1.69 7.07 -4.95
C GLY A 29 0.76 5.88 -5.17
N ILE A 30 0.37 5.61 -6.42
CA ILE A 30 -0.49 4.47 -6.78
C ILE A 30 0.23 3.15 -6.49
N VAL A 31 1.50 3.02 -6.90
CA VAL A 31 2.29 1.81 -6.64
C VAL A 31 2.40 1.55 -5.13
N TYR A 32 2.70 2.60 -4.35
CA TYR A 32 2.75 2.49 -2.89
C TYR A 32 1.42 2.04 -2.30
N ALA A 33 0.30 2.61 -2.75
CA ALA A 33 -1.02 2.21 -2.28
C ALA A 33 -1.34 0.74 -2.54
N VAL A 34 -0.99 0.23 -3.73
CA VAL A 34 -1.16 -1.20 -4.06
C VAL A 34 -0.31 -2.07 -3.16
N VAL A 35 0.96 -1.69 -2.92
CA VAL A 35 1.86 -2.42 -2.01
C VAL A 35 1.30 -2.44 -0.59
N GLU A 36 0.83 -1.31 -0.07
CA GLU A 36 0.29 -1.22 1.29
C GLU A 36 -0.97 -2.10 1.47
N ILE A 37 -1.87 -2.10 0.47
CA ILE A 37 -3.07 -2.94 0.49
C ILE A 37 -2.68 -4.43 0.51
N ASN A 38 -1.72 -4.82 -0.34
CA ASN A 38 -1.27 -6.20 -0.42
C ASN A 38 -0.54 -6.63 0.85
N ALA A 39 0.29 -5.78 1.44
CA ALA A 39 0.96 -6.06 2.70
C ALA A 39 -0.06 -6.36 3.81
N LYS A 40 -1.10 -5.52 3.97
CA LYS A 40 -2.17 -5.76 4.95
C LYS A 40 -2.90 -7.08 4.70
N LYS A 41 -3.14 -7.41 3.43
CA LYS A 41 -3.80 -8.66 3.05
C LYS A 41 -2.93 -9.88 3.38
N ILE A 42 -1.64 -9.81 3.10
CA ILE A 42 -0.67 -10.88 3.40
C ILE A 42 -0.60 -11.10 4.90
N THR A 43 -0.41 -10.05 5.71
CA THR A 43 -0.34 -10.18 7.17
C THR A 43 -1.60 -10.83 7.74
N ARG A 44 -2.78 -10.44 7.25
CA ARG A 44 -4.05 -11.08 7.67
C ARG A 44 -4.09 -12.56 7.30
N LEU A 45 -3.67 -12.92 6.09
CA LEU A 45 -3.61 -14.32 5.67
C LEU A 45 -2.59 -15.12 6.49
N GLU A 46 -1.48 -14.52 6.89
CA GLU A 46 -0.50 -15.13 7.78
C GLU A 46 -1.08 -15.40 9.18
N GLU A 47 -1.84 -14.45 9.73
CA GLU A 47 -2.56 -14.62 11.01
C GLU A 47 -3.63 -15.72 10.93
N GLU A 48 -4.40 -15.77 9.84
CA GLU A 48 -5.40 -16.81 9.60
C GLU A 48 -4.74 -18.19 9.48
N ILE A 49 -3.64 -18.32 8.74
CA ILE A 49 -2.86 -19.56 8.64
C ILE A 49 -2.30 -19.97 10.00
N HIS A 50 -1.78 -19.02 10.79
CA HIS A 50 -1.23 -19.31 12.10
C HIS A 50 -2.31 -19.86 13.05
N THR A 51 -3.49 -19.25 13.03
CA THR A 51 -4.65 -19.66 13.82
C THR A 51 -5.11 -21.07 13.42
N LEU A 52 -5.28 -21.34 12.13
CA LEU A 52 -5.69 -22.66 11.62
C LEU A 52 -4.67 -23.76 11.97
N LYS A 53 -3.36 -23.46 11.90
CA LYS A 53 -2.31 -24.40 12.31
C LYS A 53 -2.38 -24.71 13.81
N LYS A 54 -2.68 -23.71 14.64
CA LYS A 54 -2.84 -23.89 16.08
C LYS A 54 -4.07 -24.75 16.40
N GLU A 55 -5.21 -24.47 15.78
CA GLU A 55 -6.44 -25.26 15.94
C GLU A 55 -6.26 -26.72 15.49
N LEU A 56 -5.49 -26.96 14.42
CA LEU A 56 -5.18 -28.30 13.95
C LEU A 56 -4.27 -29.06 14.93
N ALA A 57 -3.34 -28.36 15.60
CA ALA A 57 -2.43 -28.97 16.57
C ALA A 57 -3.09 -29.26 17.92
N GLU A 58 -4.17 -28.55 18.26
CA GLU A 58 -4.97 -28.75 19.47
C GLU A 58 -6.06 -29.84 19.29
N LYS A 59 -6.22 -30.39 18.08
CA LYS A 59 -7.13 -31.49 17.74
C LYS A 59 -6.42 -32.84 17.67
#